data_AF-A0AAJ7JH92-F1
#
_entry.id   AF-A0AAJ7JH92-F1
#
_cell.length_a   1.000
_cell.length_b   1.000
_cell.length_c   1.000
_cell.angle_alpha   90.00
_cell.angle_beta   90.00
_cell.angle_gamma   90.00
#
_symmetry.space_group_name_H-M   'P 1'
#
loop_
_entity.id
_entity.type
_entity.pdbx_description
1 polymer ?
#
loop_
_entity_poly.entity_id
_entity_poly.type
_entity_poly.pdbx_seq_one_letter_code
_entity_poly.pdbx_strand_id
1 'polypeptide(L)'
;MLWLRTAYKEDIKASSTELVYGTTLKVPAEFFDSEDLDSNPQIFLEPFRIAMRNLRPKPTAHHSKTKVFVYSDLYTCSHVFLRIDASSRPLEQPYSGPHRVIERLSDRVFTILLNGRREQVSVDRLKPAYLALDFKDASNDSSEQPSTSGASANRGTAAKPTGILRTFPPAAGRQKKRVAWAQ
;
A
#
# COMPACT_ATOMS: atom_id res chain seq x y z
N MET A 1 21.09 -6.28 -22.53
CA MET A 1 21.89 -5.36 -21.68
C MET A 1 22.89 -6.18 -20.86
N LEU A 2 24.09 -6.44 -21.40
CA LEU A 2 25.13 -7.22 -20.72
C LEU A 2 25.86 -6.40 -19.64
N TRP A 3 25.98 -5.09 -19.86
CA TRP A 3 26.72 -4.16 -19.00
C TRP A 3 26.24 -4.13 -17.53
N LEU A 4 24.94 -4.21 -17.28
CA LEU A 4 24.39 -4.22 -15.91
C LEU A 4 24.81 -5.47 -15.11
N ARG A 5 25.11 -6.57 -15.81
CA ARG A 5 25.46 -7.85 -15.18
C ARG A 5 26.96 -7.94 -14.92
N THR A 6 27.76 -7.29 -15.77
CA THR A 6 29.23 -7.23 -15.63
C THR A 6 29.69 -6.03 -14.78
N ALA A 7 28.84 -5.04 -14.54
CA ALA A 7 29.14 -3.90 -13.67
C ALA A 7 29.59 -4.35 -12.27
N TYR A 8 30.74 -3.82 -11.84
CA TYR A 8 31.26 -4.04 -10.50
C TYR A 8 30.39 -3.30 -9.47
N LYS A 9 29.96 -4.01 -8.42
CA LYS A 9 29.19 -3.41 -7.33
C LYS A 9 30.04 -3.39 -6.06
N GLU A 10 30.43 -2.19 -5.64
CA GLU A 10 31.31 -1.97 -4.49
C GLU A 10 30.78 -2.58 -3.19
N ASP A 11 29.45 -2.54 -2.97
CA ASP A 11 28.82 -3.11 -1.79
C ASP A 11 29.17 -4.58 -1.62
N ILE A 12 29.06 -5.38 -2.67
CA ILE A 12 29.33 -6.82 -2.65
C ILE A 12 30.76 -7.16 -3.09
N LYS A 13 31.54 -6.15 -3.51
CA LYS A 13 32.90 -6.26 -4.05
C LYS A 13 33.02 -7.26 -5.21
N ALA A 14 31.95 -7.47 -5.97
CA ALA A 14 31.87 -8.45 -7.03
C ALA A 14 30.84 -8.03 -8.09
N SER A 15 30.92 -8.65 -9.26
CA SER A 15 29.96 -8.49 -10.35
C SER A 15 28.84 -9.54 -10.30
N SER A 16 27.64 -9.24 -10.84
CA SER A 16 26.53 -10.23 -10.84
C SER A 16 26.87 -11.46 -11.69
N THR A 17 27.60 -11.25 -12.77
CA THR A 17 28.13 -12.30 -13.63
C THR A 17 29.15 -13.18 -12.89
N GLU A 18 30.07 -12.56 -12.17
CA GLU A 18 31.12 -13.25 -11.41
C GLU A 18 30.54 -14.13 -10.30
N LEU A 19 29.49 -13.66 -9.62
CA LEU A 19 28.79 -14.45 -8.62
C LEU A 19 28.01 -15.65 -9.19
N VAL A 20 27.63 -15.62 -10.47
CA VAL A 20 26.86 -16.71 -11.10
C VAL A 20 27.78 -17.72 -11.76
N TYR A 21 28.76 -17.24 -12.52
CA TYR A 21 29.63 -18.08 -13.34
C TYR A 21 31.00 -18.32 -12.71
N GLY A 22 31.33 -17.62 -11.61
CA GLY A 22 32.65 -17.71 -10.98
C GLY A 22 33.75 -16.98 -11.74
N THR A 23 33.43 -16.40 -12.90
CA THR A 23 34.38 -15.76 -13.81
C THR A 23 33.79 -14.46 -14.34
N THR A 24 34.64 -13.50 -14.66
CA THR A 24 34.24 -12.29 -15.40
C THR A 24 33.92 -12.67 -16.85
N LEU A 25 32.74 -12.27 -17.36
CA LEU A 25 32.41 -12.48 -18.77
C LEU A 25 33.06 -11.37 -19.60
N LYS A 26 33.77 -11.76 -20.66
CA LYS A 26 34.35 -10.83 -21.64
C LYS A 26 33.23 -10.11 -22.39
N VAL A 27 33.05 -8.81 -22.13
CA VAL A 27 32.16 -7.95 -22.92
C VAL A 27 32.91 -7.49 -24.17
N PRO A 28 32.24 -7.31 -25.33
CA PRO A 28 32.86 -6.66 -26.48
C PRO A 28 33.47 -5.32 -26.07
N ALA A 29 34.77 -5.12 -26.37
CA ALA A 29 35.63 -3.99 -25.95
C ALA A 29 36.23 -4.04 -24.52
N GLU A 30 36.18 -5.18 -23.83
CA GLU A 30 36.88 -5.43 -22.56
C GLU A 30 38.20 -6.18 -22.83
N PHE A 31 39.34 -5.47 -22.77
CA PHE A 31 40.67 -6.02 -23.01
C PHE A 31 41.38 -6.31 -21.68
N PHE A 32 41.54 -7.59 -21.34
CA PHE A 32 42.40 -8.06 -20.25
C PHE A 32 43.22 -9.27 -20.72
N ASP A 33 44.50 -9.31 -20.33
CA ASP A 33 45.37 -10.47 -20.52
C ASP A 33 44.97 -11.55 -19.51
N SER A 34 44.56 -12.72 -20.00
CA SER A 34 44.24 -13.87 -19.15
C SER A 34 45.52 -14.64 -18.86
N GLU A 35 45.96 -14.69 -17.60
CA GLU A 35 46.88 -15.73 -17.17
C GLU A 35 46.18 -17.08 -17.27
N ASP A 36 46.83 -18.05 -17.90
CA ASP A 36 46.31 -19.41 -18.12
C ASP A 36 46.19 -20.13 -16.77
N LEU A 37 44.99 -20.08 -16.18
CA LEU A 37 44.66 -20.89 -15.01
C LEU A 37 44.46 -22.35 -15.44
N ASP A 38 45.19 -23.26 -14.80
CA ASP A 38 45.15 -24.70 -15.03
C ASP A 38 43.70 -25.23 -15.14
N SER A 39 43.44 -25.99 -16.21
CA SER A 39 42.12 -26.37 -16.74
C SER A 39 41.29 -27.36 -15.89
N ASN A 40 41.41 -27.36 -14.57
CA ASN A 40 40.64 -28.23 -13.68
C ASN A 40 39.47 -27.47 -13.02
N PRO A 41 38.26 -27.46 -13.64
CA PRO A 41 37.11 -26.69 -13.13
C PRO A 41 36.65 -27.14 -11.75
N GLN A 42 36.98 -28.37 -11.34
CA GLN A 42 36.63 -28.92 -10.03
C GLN A 42 37.36 -28.24 -8.87
N ILE A 43 38.56 -27.69 -9.09
CA ILE A 43 39.33 -26.99 -8.06
C ILE A 43 38.59 -25.71 -7.62
N PHE A 44 37.83 -25.10 -8.52
CA PHE A 44 37.14 -23.85 -8.27
C PHE A 44 35.76 -24.01 -7.59
N LEU A 45 35.09 -25.16 -7.79
CA LEU A 45 33.71 -25.35 -7.33
C LEU A 45 33.55 -25.35 -5.81
N GLU A 46 34.45 -26.01 -5.06
CA GLU A 46 34.36 -26.05 -3.59
C GLU A 46 34.60 -24.66 -2.95
N PRO A 47 35.66 -23.92 -3.29
CA PRO A 47 35.84 -22.53 -2.84
C PRO A 47 34.65 -21.63 -3.20
N PHE A 48 34.09 -21.77 -4.40
CA PHE A 48 32.93 -21.00 -4.85
C PHE A 48 31.68 -21.30 -4.02
N ARG A 49 31.38 -22.57 -3.74
CA ARG A 49 30.24 -22.98 -2.90
C ARG A 49 30.37 -22.45 -1.48
N ILE A 50 31.58 -22.48 -0.92
CA ILE A 50 31.87 -21.91 0.40
C ILE A 50 31.64 -20.40 0.37
N ALA A 51 32.14 -19.69 -0.65
CA ALA A 51 31.96 -18.25 -0.81
C ALA A 51 30.47 -17.86 -0.92
N MET A 52 29.69 -18.57 -1.75
CA MET A 52 28.25 -18.34 -1.91
C MET A 52 27.47 -18.61 -0.64
N ARG A 53 27.84 -19.65 0.13
CA ARG A 53 27.22 -19.95 1.43
C ARG A 53 27.52 -18.87 2.48
N ASN A 54 28.69 -18.24 2.39
CA ASN A 54 29.11 -17.15 3.27
C ASN A 54 28.57 -15.79 2.85
N LEU A 55 28.08 -15.65 1.61
CA LEU A 55 27.53 -14.40 1.10
C LEU A 55 26.21 -14.09 1.82
N ARG A 56 26.27 -13.13 2.75
CA ARG A 56 25.08 -12.60 3.42
C ARG A 56 24.56 -11.39 2.66
N PRO A 57 23.22 -11.24 2.52
CA PRO A 57 22.64 -10.01 2.01
C PRO A 57 23.16 -8.83 2.84
N LYS A 58 23.83 -7.88 2.18
CA LYS A 58 24.22 -6.62 2.84
C LYS A 58 22.99 -5.73 2.94
N PRO A 59 22.70 -5.17 4.12
CA PRO A 59 21.59 -4.23 4.25
C PRO A 59 21.86 -3.07 3.30
N THR A 60 20.96 -2.88 2.34
CA THR A 60 21.06 -1.76 1.40
C THR A 60 20.84 -0.45 2.17
N ALA A 61 21.66 0.57 1.89
CA ALA A 61 21.49 1.89 2.47
C ALA A 61 20.12 2.46 2.08
N HIS A 62 19.17 2.44 3.01
CA HIS A 62 17.85 3.01 2.80
C HIS A 62 17.92 4.52 3.08
N HIS A 63 18.07 5.33 2.02
CA HIS A 63 18.31 6.76 2.12
C HIS A 63 17.09 7.57 2.61
N SER A 64 15.90 6.96 2.67
CA SER A 64 14.67 7.63 3.10
C SER A 64 14.04 6.95 4.33
N LYS A 65 14.02 7.60 5.49
CA LYS A 65 13.19 7.10 6.61
C LYS A 65 11.74 7.52 6.37
N THR A 66 11.00 6.75 5.58
CA THR A 66 9.59 7.05 5.30
C THR A 66 8.76 6.84 6.57
N LYS A 67 8.26 7.93 7.17
CA LYS A 67 7.29 7.85 8.27
C LYS A 67 5.97 7.37 7.69
N VAL A 68 5.53 6.18 8.10
CA VAL A 68 4.22 5.65 7.72
C VAL A 68 3.14 6.49 8.39
N PHE A 69 2.20 6.99 7.60
CA PHE A 69 1.05 7.73 8.09
C PHE A 69 -0.10 6.76 8.34
N VAL A 70 -0.62 6.75 9.57
CA VAL A 70 -1.79 5.97 9.98
C VAL A 70 -2.80 6.91 10.60
N TYR A 71 -4.08 6.75 10.25
CA TYR A 71 -5.16 7.53 10.84
C TYR A 71 -5.38 7.11 12.31
N SER A 72 -5.26 8.06 13.23
CA SER A 72 -5.59 7.84 14.66
C SER A 72 -7.01 7.33 14.86
N ASP A 73 -7.92 7.77 14.01
CA ASP A 73 -9.34 7.52 14.16
C ASP A 73 -9.72 6.08 13.80
N LEU A 74 -8.81 5.29 13.19
CA LEU A 74 -9.07 3.86 12.93
C LEU A 74 -9.29 3.07 14.21
N TYR A 75 -8.66 3.49 15.31
CA TYR A 75 -8.80 2.84 16.61
C TYR A 75 -10.16 3.14 17.28
N THR A 76 -10.83 4.23 16.90
CA THR A 76 -12.08 4.68 17.52
C THR A 76 -13.30 4.57 16.58
N CYS A 77 -13.10 4.54 15.27
CA CYS A 77 -14.18 4.59 14.28
C CYS A 77 -15.05 3.33 14.28
N SER A 78 -16.37 3.49 14.11
CA SER A 78 -17.31 2.37 13.97
C SER A 78 -17.33 1.77 12.57
N HIS A 79 -17.08 2.59 11.55
CA HIS A 79 -17.11 2.21 10.14
C HIS A 79 -15.83 2.64 9.41
N VAL A 80 -15.44 1.88 8.40
CA VAL A 80 -14.25 2.11 7.58
C VAL A 80 -14.52 1.88 6.11
N PHE A 81 -13.86 2.66 5.25
CA PHE A 81 -13.80 2.42 3.82
C PHE A 81 -12.66 1.46 3.48
N LEU A 82 -12.94 0.48 2.63
CA LEU A 82 -11.97 -0.51 2.17
C LEU A 82 -11.49 -0.17 0.76
N ARG A 83 -10.17 -0.06 0.56
CA ARG A 83 -9.58 0.13 -0.77
C ARG A 83 -9.71 -1.14 -1.62
N ILE A 84 -10.14 -0.96 -2.87
CA ILE A 84 -10.18 -2.01 -3.88
C ILE A 84 -8.86 -1.95 -4.66
N ASP A 85 -8.00 -2.95 -4.47
CA ASP A 85 -6.69 -3.01 -5.14
C ASP A 85 -6.77 -3.61 -6.57
N ALA A 86 -7.96 -4.03 -7.00
CA ALA A 86 -8.18 -4.54 -8.35
C ALA A 86 -8.17 -3.42 -9.40
N SER A 87 -7.87 -3.76 -10.66
CA SER A 87 -7.95 -2.82 -11.77
C SER A 87 -9.40 -2.37 -11.96
N SER A 88 -9.67 -1.11 -11.61
CA SER A 88 -10.99 -0.51 -11.65
C SER A 88 -11.26 0.15 -13.01
N ARG A 89 -12.53 0.22 -13.41
CA ARG A 89 -12.93 0.93 -14.64
C ARG A 89 -12.81 2.45 -14.45
N PRO A 90 -12.72 3.24 -15.54
CA PRO A 90 -12.83 4.68 -15.43
C PRO A 90 -14.10 5.09 -14.67
N LEU A 91 -13.95 6.04 -13.73
CA LEU A 91 -15.03 6.59 -12.89
C LEU A 91 -15.63 5.65 -11.83
N GLU A 92 -15.03 4.48 -11.59
CA GLU A 92 -15.42 3.62 -10.48
C GLU A 92 -14.70 4.03 -9.19
N GLN A 93 -15.41 3.91 -8.06
CA GLN A 93 -14.89 4.32 -6.76
C GLN A 93 -13.76 3.37 -6.32
N PRO A 94 -12.58 3.90 -5.93
CA PRO A 94 -11.45 3.06 -5.52
C PRO A 94 -11.62 2.49 -4.11
N TYR A 95 -12.66 2.92 -3.38
CA TYR A 95 -13.00 2.41 -2.06
C TYR A 95 -14.42 1.87 -2.08
N SER A 96 -14.64 0.72 -1.47
CA SER A 96 -15.95 0.21 -1.16
C SER A 96 -16.37 0.69 0.22
N GLY A 97 -17.57 1.30 0.28
CA GLY A 97 -18.52 1.39 1.39
C GLY A 97 -18.03 1.72 2.80
N PRO A 98 -18.86 2.31 3.67
CA PRO A 98 -18.59 2.27 5.10
C PRO A 98 -18.91 0.87 5.63
N HIS A 99 -17.88 0.05 5.81
CA HIS A 99 -17.98 -1.29 6.40
C HIS A 99 -17.88 -1.21 7.91
N ARG A 100 -18.75 -1.94 8.62
CA ARG A 100 -18.73 -1.97 10.08
C ARG A 100 -17.48 -2.72 10.56
N VAL A 101 -16.74 -2.11 11.47
CA VAL A 101 -15.63 -2.77 12.18
C VAL A 101 -16.23 -3.69 13.25
N ILE A 102 -15.86 -4.97 13.22
CA ILE A 102 -16.30 -5.98 14.19
C ILE A 102 -15.28 -6.06 15.33
N GLU A 103 -14.01 -6.19 14.97
CA GLU A 103 -12.93 -6.42 15.91
C GLU A 103 -11.63 -5.80 15.40
N ARG A 104 -10.79 -5.34 16.32
CA ARG A 104 -9.45 -4.81 16.03
C ARG A 104 -8.45 -5.78 16.64
N LEU A 105 -7.91 -6.69 15.83
CA LEU A 105 -7.06 -7.77 16.30
C LEU A 105 -5.64 -7.27 16.65
N SER A 106 -5.13 -6.32 15.87
CA SER A 106 -3.79 -5.75 16.03
C SER A 106 -3.73 -4.36 15.39
N ASP A 107 -2.65 -3.61 15.64
CA ASP A 107 -2.33 -2.33 14.97
C ASP A 107 -2.26 -2.43 13.45
N ARG A 108 -2.19 -3.64 12.90
CA ARG A 108 -2.11 -3.90 11.45
C ARG A 108 -3.31 -4.60 10.87
N VAL A 109 -4.16 -5.25 11.66
CA VAL A 109 -5.21 -6.16 11.16
C VAL A 109 -6.54 -5.92 11.86
N PHE A 110 -7.58 -5.70 11.05
CA PHE A 110 -8.93 -5.38 11.47
C PHE A 110 -9.90 -6.39 10.85
N THR A 111 -10.90 -6.80 11.62
CA THR A 111 -11.99 -7.63 11.13
C THR A 111 -13.18 -6.74 10.81
N ILE A 112 -13.61 -6.71 9.55
CA ILE A 112 -14.74 -5.91 9.08
C ILE A 112 -15.86 -6.80 8.55
N LEU A 113 -17.08 -6.28 8.55
CA LEU A 113 -18.24 -6.94 7.97
C LEU A 113 -18.37 -6.58 6.48
N LEU A 114 -17.88 -7.46 5.61
CA LEU A 114 -18.01 -7.33 4.16
C LEU A 114 -19.08 -8.27 3.63
N ASN A 115 -20.13 -7.71 3.02
CA ASN A 115 -21.23 -8.47 2.42
C ASN A 115 -21.82 -9.55 3.36
N GLY A 116 -21.93 -9.22 4.65
CA GLY A 116 -22.43 -10.14 5.69
C GLY A 116 -21.42 -11.17 6.21
N ARG A 117 -20.18 -11.18 5.70
CA ARG A 117 -19.10 -12.06 6.15
C ARG A 117 -18.05 -11.28 6.94
N ARG A 118 -17.40 -11.97 7.88
CA ARG A 118 -16.27 -11.41 8.63
C ARG A 118 -15.00 -11.59 7.80
N GLU A 119 -14.33 -10.51 7.48
CA GLU A 119 -13.08 -10.55 6.71
C GLU A 119 -11.98 -9.78 7.44
N GLN A 120 -10.77 -10.33 7.41
CA GLN A 120 -9.59 -9.70 7.99
C GLN A 120 -8.86 -8.86 6.95
N VAL A 121 -8.63 -7.60 7.27
CA VAL A 121 -8.04 -6.63 6.35
C VAL A 121 -6.89 -5.91 7.05
N SER A 122 -5.83 -5.64 6.28
CA SER A 122 -4.72 -4.80 6.71
C SER A 122 -5.10 -3.33 6.82
N VAL A 123 -4.51 -2.62 7.77
CA VAL A 123 -4.69 -1.17 7.99
C VAL A 123 -4.35 -0.32 6.77
N ASP A 124 -3.39 -0.77 5.96
CA ASP A 124 -2.94 -0.03 4.76
C ASP A 124 -4.04 0.15 3.69
N ARG A 125 -5.11 -0.65 3.78
CA ARG A 125 -6.26 -0.60 2.87
C ARG A 125 -7.47 0.08 3.49
N LEU A 126 -7.38 0.52 4.75
CA LEU A 126 -8.49 1.09 5.49
C LEU A 126 -8.38 2.60 5.60
N LYS A 127 -9.54 3.25 5.49
CA LYS A 127 -9.72 4.67 5.76
C LYS A 127 -10.92 4.84 6.71
N PRO A 128 -10.85 5.65 7.77
CA PRO A 128 -11.99 5.86 8.65
C PRO A 128 -13.16 6.47 7.88
N ALA A 129 -14.37 6.00 8.17
CA ALA A 129 -15.61 6.56 7.63
C ALA A 129 -16.25 7.47 8.68
N TYR A 130 -16.41 8.75 8.34
CA TYR A 130 -17.11 9.72 9.16
C TYR A 130 -18.57 9.76 8.71
N LEU A 131 -19.45 9.19 9.52
CA LEU A 131 -20.89 9.22 9.28
C LEU A 131 -21.49 10.40 10.04
N ALA A 132 -22.35 11.18 9.38
CA ALA A 132 -23.18 12.14 10.08
C ALA A 132 -24.15 11.35 10.96
N LEU A 133 -24.14 11.63 12.26
CA LEU A 133 -25.23 11.20 13.12
C LEU A 133 -26.42 12.08 12.75
N ASP A 134 -27.27 11.61 11.84
CA ASP A 134 -28.59 12.20 11.68
C ASP A 134 -29.27 12.14 13.05
N PHE A 135 -29.75 13.28 13.54
CA PHE A 135 -30.44 13.42 14.82
C PHE A 135 -31.57 12.38 14.93
N LYS A 136 -31.28 11.26 15.57
CA LYS A 136 -32.29 10.28 15.98
C LYS A 136 -32.83 10.68 17.34
N ASP A 137 -33.78 11.60 17.30
CA ASP A 137 -34.85 11.66 18.29
C ASP A 137 -36.17 11.33 17.60
N ALA A 138 -37.03 10.60 18.32
CA ALA A 138 -38.40 10.17 17.98
C ALA A 138 -38.55 9.00 16.99
N SER A 139 -38.40 7.77 17.49
CA SER A 139 -39.52 6.82 17.61
C SER A 139 -38.99 5.47 18.11
N ASN A 140 -39.04 5.31 19.43
CA ASN A 140 -39.23 4.02 20.04
C ASN A 140 -40.69 4.02 20.51
N ASP A 141 -41.60 3.43 19.75
CA ASP A 141 -42.86 2.94 20.32
C ASP A 141 -43.37 1.75 19.52
N SER A 142 -43.91 0.80 20.26
CA SER A 142 -44.37 -0.51 19.80
C SER A 142 -45.80 -0.40 19.26
N SER A 143 -46.12 -1.03 18.13
CA SER A 143 -47.49 -1.52 17.85
C SER A 143 -47.55 -2.38 16.59
N GLU A 144 -47.95 -3.64 16.82
CA GLU A 144 -48.89 -4.47 16.07
C GLU A 144 -49.24 -4.15 14.60
N GLN A 145 -49.16 -5.18 13.76
CA GLN A 145 -49.85 -5.25 12.47
C GLN A 145 -51.37 -5.09 12.66
N PRO A 146 -52.07 -4.44 11.71
CA PRO A 146 -52.93 -5.24 10.85
C PRO A 146 -52.96 -4.81 9.37
N SER A 147 -53.31 -5.78 8.54
CA SER A 147 -53.59 -5.71 7.10
C SER A 147 -54.76 -4.79 6.72
N THR A 148 -54.72 -4.15 5.55
CA THR A 148 -55.69 -4.34 4.41
C THR A 148 -55.46 -3.32 3.27
N SER A 149 -55.92 -3.74 2.10
CA SER A 149 -55.84 -3.19 0.74
C SER A 149 -56.47 -1.82 0.48
N GLY A 150 -55.97 -1.09 -0.52
CA GLY A 150 -56.72 -0.03 -1.20
C GLY A 150 -55.87 0.91 -2.06
N ALA A 151 -56.12 0.94 -3.37
CA ALA A 151 -55.48 1.81 -4.35
C ALA A 151 -56.04 3.25 -4.32
N SER A 152 -55.22 4.26 -4.65
CA SER A 152 -55.51 5.33 -5.63
C SER A 152 -54.44 6.44 -5.62
N ALA A 153 -54.30 7.07 -6.78
CA ALA A 153 -53.34 8.10 -7.18
C ALA A 153 -53.50 9.46 -6.49
N ASN A 154 -52.41 10.23 -6.29
CA ASN A 154 -52.02 11.39 -7.11
C ASN A 154 -50.90 12.25 -6.46
N ARG A 155 -49.97 12.70 -7.34
CA ARG A 155 -49.32 14.01 -7.45
C ARG A 155 -48.77 14.78 -6.22
N GLY A 156 -47.51 15.20 -6.34
CA GLY A 156 -47.08 16.53 -5.89
C GLY A 156 -45.68 16.64 -5.27
N THR A 157 -44.70 17.04 -6.10
CA THR A 157 -43.54 17.90 -5.80
C THR A 157 -42.98 17.99 -4.37
N ALA A 158 -41.70 17.61 -4.18
CA ALA A 158 -40.87 18.19 -3.12
C ALA A 158 -39.38 18.20 -3.52
N ALA A 159 -38.80 19.39 -3.51
CA ALA A 159 -37.40 19.64 -3.80
C ALA A 159 -36.47 18.90 -2.81
N LYS A 160 -35.38 18.33 -3.31
CA LYS A 160 -34.30 17.80 -2.46
C LYS A 160 -33.60 18.97 -1.78
N PRO A 161 -33.50 19.02 -0.43
CA PRO A 161 -32.62 19.97 0.21
C PRO A 161 -31.18 19.53 -0.04
N THR A 162 -30.43 20.37 -0.75
CA THR A 162 -29.01 20.23 -1.02
C THR A 162 -28.24 20.38 0.30
N GLY A 163 -27.93 19.26 0.95
CA GLY A 163 -27.06 19.24 2.13
C GLY A 163 -25.63 19.56 1.71
N ILE A 164 -25.12 20.70 2.17
CA ILE A 164 -23.74 21.15 1.93
C ILE A 164 -22.76 20.17 2.61
N LEU A 165 -21.95 19.50 1.81
CA LEU A 165 -20.77 18.77 2.27
C LEU A 165 -19.82 19.79 2.93
N ARG A 166 -19.53 19.60 4.22
CA ARG A 166 -18.47 20.38 4.88
C ARG A 166 -17.11 19.91 4.35
N THR A 167 -16.61 20.61 3.35
CA THR A 167 -15.22 20.51 2.90
C THR A 167 -14.30 21.12 3.97
N PHE A 168 -13.20 20.44 4.28
CA PHE A 168 -12.17 21.00 5.16
C PHE A 168 -11.67 22.34 4.59
N PRO A 169 -11.43 23.37 5.42
CA PRO A 169 -10.74 24.56 4.97
C PRO A 169 -9.33 24.16 4.49
N PRO A 170 -8.79 24.83 3.45
CA PRO A 170 -7.44 24.55 2.98
C PRO A 170 -6.46 24.77 4.13
N ALA A 171 -5.58 23.78 4.35
CA ALA A 171 -4.51 23.87 5.34
C ALA A 171 -3.72 25.17 5.12
N ALA A 172 -3.61 25.97 6.19
CA ALA A 172 -2.90 27.24 6.18
C ALA A 172 -1.52 27.08 5.54
N GLY A 173 -1.23 27.96 4.58
CA GLY A 173 -0.07 27.89 3.71
C GLY A 173 1.24 27.73 4.49
N ARG A 174 2.03 26.73 4.09
CA ARG A 174 3.42 26.57 4.51
C ARG A 174 4.23 27.75 3.95
N GLN A 175 4.62 28.69 4.81
CA GLN A 175 5.54 29.78 4.45
C GLN A 175 6.81 29.19 3.84
N LYS A 176 7.04 29.49 2.56
CA LYS A 176 8.32 29.22 1.88
C LYS A 176 9.37 30.15 2.48
N LYS A 177 10.24 29.64 3.35
CA LYS A 177 11.50 30.31 3.68
C LYS A 177 12.35 30.35 2.41
N ARG A 178 12.49 31.55 1.82
CA ARG A 178 13.47 31.82 0.77
C ARG A 178 14.85 31.74 1.41
N VAL A 179 15.67 30.79 0.94
CA VAL A 179 17.10 30.75 1.28
C VAL A 179 17.80 31.65 0.28
N ALA A 180 18.37 32.75 0.76
CA ALA A 180 19.22 33.62 -0.04
C ALA A 180 20.64 33.01 -0.06
N TRP A 181 21.20 32.85 -1.25
CA TRP A 181 22.62 32.55 -1.43
C TRP A 181 23.36 33.89 -1.50
N ALA A 182 24.36 34.07 -0.63
CA ALA A 182 25.33 35.15 -0.73
C ALA A 182 26.48 34.69 -1.64
N GLN A 183 26.96 35.63 -2.48
CA GLN A 183 28.07 35.47 -3.42
C GLN A 183 29.42 35.30 -2.73
#